data_AF-A0A955MGV3-F1
#
_entry.id   AF-A0A955MGV3-F1
#
_cell.length_a   1.000
_cell.length_b   1.000
_cell.length_c   1.000
_cell.angle_alpha   90.00
_cell.angle_beta   90.00
_cell.angle_gamma   90.00
#
_symmetry.space_group_name_H-M   'P 1'
#
loop_
_entity.id
_entity.type
_entity.pdbx_description
1 polymer ?
#
loop_
_entity_poly.entity_id
_entity_poly.type
_entity_poly.pdbx_seq_one_letter_code
_entity_poly.pdbx_strand_id
1 'polypeptide(L)'
;MQKRRSTVRFFLVLTGVIIWFFIGIVPVWADVYFNILAVNGTDKPKEKDILYHLPKELSADDILETDGLAVEYDVAVGSYFVRGKVELAPKETKTYKIRIRDLWQIDRNEIQEIKKQMDLSISRMENTEYYDYAMEKKGKLEERLNFIVQQQDEFADNVEKRIDRFRTYASELDQIRNQSVSVKYWRAKPDDVDENSLVTYIVEVDNPTDSVIKTTEEHRHYLPVEVKPEHIVESRGFEVRYDANREQSYLVKEEELRPGEKKRYDISIQNVWLIPQVDIDNLKDRTRKVYKLLEKTVYVDSANYLVKSIKQKLDEIEASQAEDKPIQKHISDFRVNSEKFKKAEDDVKALEDLLEAVRENLERSRLKNVLNKIKQLADIKNIAEAIFGTKPTPNTAWKIIAGIVIFVGLYTIIHFMLWAKRSKDVKIENVKDEREEKDKE
;
A
#
# COMPACT_ATOMS: atom_id res chain seq x y z
N MET A 1 -7.03 62.95 -31.18
CA MET A 1 -7.33 62.81 -29.74
C MET A 1 -8.40 61.73 -29.55
N GLN A 2 -8.07 60.45 -29.82
CA GLN A 2 -9.08 59.37 -29.84
C GLN A 2 -8.40 57.98 -29.78
N LYS A 3 -7.63 57.68 -28.73
CA LYS A 3 -6.99 56.35 -28.60
C LYS A 3 -6.61 55.93 -27.17
N ARG A 4 -7.43 56.29 -26.18
CA ARG A 4 -7.15 55.98 -24.75
C ARG A 4 -8.37 55.56 -23.93
N ARG A 5 -9.34 54.86 -24.54
CA ARG A 5 -10.53 54.36 -23.83
C ARG A 5 -10.85 52.86 -23.96
N SER A 6 -10.10 52.07 -24.75
CA SER A 6 -10.46 50.65 -24.96
C SER A 6 -9.69 49.63 -24.11
N THR A 7 -8.59 50.00 -23.43
CA THR A 7 -7.78 49.04 -22.66
C THR A 7 -8.28 48.80 -21.23
N VAL A 8 -9.12 49.69 -20.67
CA VAL A 8 -9.62 49.54 -19.28
C VAL A 8 -10.84 48.61 -19.21
N ARG A 9 -11.60 48.42 -20.29
CA ARG A 9 -12.76 47.51 -20.31
C ARG A 9 -12.39 46.03 -20.53
N PHE A 10 -11.21 45.74 -21.08
CA PHE A 10 -10.77 44.36 -21.32
C PHE A 10 -10.18 43.71 -20.06
N PHE A 11 -9.60 44.50 -19.15
CA PHE A 11 -9.00 44.01 -17.91
C PHE A 11 -9.99 43.73 -16.78
N LEU A 12 -11.20 44.31 -16.84
CA LEU A 12 -12.26 44.10 -15.84
C LEU A 12 -13.13 42.87 -16.12
N VAL A 13 -13.13 42.35 -17.35
CA VAL A 13 -13.89 41.14 -17.72
C VAL A 13 -13.05 39.87 -17.49
N LEU A 14 -11.71 39.97 -17.54
CA LEU A 14 -10.83 38.81 -17.35
C LEU A 14 -10.61 38.44 -15.86
N THR A 15 -10.75 39.39 -14.93
CA THR A 15 -10.70 39.12 -13.48
C THR A 15 -12.01 38.57 -12.93
N GLY A 16 -13.14 38.75 -13.62
CA GLY A 16 -14.44 38.17 -13.23
C GLY A 16 -14.57 36.68 -13.56
N VAL A 17 -13.84 36.16 -14.55
CA VAL A 17 -13.96 34.75 -15.00
C VAL A 17 -13.00 33.82 -14.24
N ILE A 18 -11.90 34.35 -13.68
CA ILE A 18 -10.94 33.54 -12.90
C ILE A 18 -11.43 33.31 -11.45
N ILE A 19 -12.30 34.19 -10.91
CA ILE A 19 -12.88 34.02 -9.57
C ILE A 19 -14.03 33.00 -9.57
N TRP A 20 -14.64 32.69 -10.72
CA TRP A 20 -15.69 31.67 -10.81
C TRP A 20 -15.16 30.23 -10.97
N PHE A 21 -13.88 30.05 -11.31
CA PHE A 21 -13.26 28.73 -11.43
C PHE A 21 -12.70 28.19 -10.09
N PHE A 22 -12.75 28.99 -9.03
CA PHE A 22 -12.45 28.59 -7.64
C PHE A 22 -13.71 28.57 -6.77
N ILE A 23 -14.90 28.41 -7.36
CA ILE A 23 -16.01 27.82 -6.61
C ILE A 23 -15.60 26.36 -6.43
N GLY A 24 -15.01 26.09 -5.28
CA GLY A 24 -14.55 24.78 -4.88
C GLY A 24 -15.63 23.75 -5.20
N ILE A 25 -15.21 22.66 -5.83
CA ILE A 25 -15.92 21.40 -5.71
C ILE A 25 -15.88 21.13 -4.21
N VAL A 26 -16.89 21.60 -3.48
CA VAL A 26 -17.10 21.16 -2.12
C VAL A 26 -17.51 19.71 -2.32
N PRO A 27 -16.69 18.72 -1.93
CA PRO A 27 -17.14 17.35 -1.94
C PRO A 27 -18.47 17.32 -1.18
N VAL A 28 -19.54 16.95 -1.88
CA VAL A 28 -20.85 16.74 -1.28
C VAL A 28 -20.71 15.42 -0.54
N TRP A 29 -20.11 15.47 0.64
CA TRP A 29 -20.13 14.35 1.56
C TRP A 29 -21.58 14.15 1.98
N ALA A 30 -22.02 12.90 1.99
CA ALA A 30 -23.28 12.58 2.63
C ALA A 30 -23.15 12.88 4.13
N ASP A 31 -24.23 13.36 4.74
CA ASP A 31 -24.28 13.56 6.19
C ASP A 31 -24.98 12.37 6.84
N VAL A 32 -24.49 12.00 8.01
CA VAL A 32 -25.06 10.95 8.86
C VAL A 32 -25.58 11.55 10.15
N TYR A 33 -26.67 11.01 10.66
CA TYR A 33 -27.28 11.44 11.92
C TYR A 33 -27.28 10.32 12.95
N PHE A 34 -26.69 10.57 14.11
CA PHE A 34 -26.85 9.73 15.29
C PHE A 34 -27.97 10.29 16.18
N ASN A 35 -28.95 9.46 16.49
CA ASN A 35 -30.08 9.83 17.34
C ASN A 35 -29.89 9.28 18.76
N ILE A 36 -29.64 10.15 19.72
CA ILE A 36 -29.49 9.76 21.13
C ILE A 36 -30.81 9.98 21.86
N LEU A 37 -31.35 8.91 22.44
CA LEU A 37 -32.64 8.94 23.15
C LEU A 37 -32.47 9.14 24.66
N ALA A 38 -33.01 10.25 25.17
CA ALA A 38 -33.10 10.53 26.59
C ALA A 38 -34.56 10.37 27.05
N VAL A 39 -34.84 9.30 27.80
CA VAL A 39 -36.17 8.95 28.31
C VAL A 39 -36.25 9.16 29.82
N ASN A 40 -37.30 9.85 30.28
CA ASN A 40 -37.73 9.88 31.68
C ASN A 40 -38.97 9.01 31.88
N GLY A 41 -38.80 7.83 32.48
CA GLY A 41 -39.91 6.91 32.77
C GLY A 41 -40.75 7.28 33.99
N THR A 42 -40.40 8.34 34.74
CA THR A 42 -41.03 8.67 36.03
C THR A 42 -42.11 9.75 35.91
N ASP A 43 -42.96 9.87 36.93
CA ASP A 43 -44.01 10.91 37.01
C ASP A 43 -43.49 12.25 37.57
N LYS A 44 -42.17 12.38 37.75
CA LYS A 44 -41.52 13.60 38.24
C LYS A 44 -40.45 14.07 37.24
N PRO A 45 -40.17 15.38 37.16
CA PRO A 45 -39.02 15.86 36.41
C PRO A 45 -37.74 15.18 36.91
N LYS A 46 -36.87 14.82 35.99
CA LYS A 46 -35.61 14.15 36.30
C LYS A 46 -34.49 14.66 35.41
N GLU A 47 -33.37 15.01 36.04
CA GLU A 47 -32.12 15.26 35.33
C GLU A 47 -31.50 13.93 34.88
N LYS A 48 -31.12 13.86 33.61
CA LYS A 48 -30.42 12.72 33.02
C LYS A 48 -29.10 13.19 32.43
N ASP A 49 -28.02 12.50 32.80
CA ASP A 49 -26.72 12.67 32.17
C ASP A 49 -26.69 11.88 30.86
N ILE A 50 -26.38 12.56 29.77
CA ILE A 50 -26.11 11.96 28.47
C ILE A 50 -24.60 11.78 28.35
N LEU A 51 -24.17 10.55 28.04
CA LEU A 51 -22.82 10.22 27.64
C LEU A 51 -22.92 9.21 26.50
N TYR A 52 -22.40 9.57 25.33
CA TYR A 52 -22.44 8.71 24.16
C TYR A 52 -21.13 8.83 23.38
N HIS A 53 -20.43 7.70 23.23
CA HIS A 53 -19.21 7.63 22.45
C HIS A 53 -19.54 7.59 20.96
N LEU A 54 -18.89 8.46 20.20
CA LEU A 54 -18.96 8.47 18.76
C LEU A 54 -17.99 7.44 18.18
N PRO A 55 -18.21 6.99 16.93
CA PRO A 55 -17.25 6.14 16.23
C PRO A 55 -15.81 6.69 16.26
N LYS A 56 -14.83 5.81 16.45
CA LYS A 56 -13.40 6.14 16.60
C LYS A 56 -12.78 6.77 15.34
N GLU A 57 -13.41 6.59 14.19
CA GLU A 57 -12.93 7.09 12.90
C GLU A 57 -13.16 8.61 12.72
N LEU A 58 -14.03 9.21 13.52
CA LEU A 58 -14.38 10.63 13.39
C LEU A 58 -13.28 11.54 13.95
N SER A 59 -12.94 12.57 13.18
CA SER A 59 -12.19 13.72 13.69
C SER A 59 -13.14 14.81 14.22
N ALA A 60 -12.58 15.83 14.89
CA ALA A 60 -13.36 16.98 15.33
C ALA A 60 -14.04 17.71 14.16
N ASP A 61 -13.40 17.74 12.99
CA ASP A 61 -13.91 18.41 11.78
C ASP A 61 -15.05 17.64 11.09
N ASP A 62 -15.27 16.38 11.48
CA ASP A 62 -16.35 15.55 10.97
C ASP A 62 -17.62 15.67 11.82
N ILE A 63 -17.55 16.31 13.00
CA ILE A 63 -18.68 16.56 13.88
C ILE A 63 -19.28 17.93 13.54
N LEU A 64 -20.38 17.93 12.80
CA LEU A 64 -20.96 19.14 12.23
C LEU A 64 -21.90 19.85 13.21
N GLU A 65 -22.79 19.09 13.86
CA GLU A 65 -23.77 19.62 14.82
C GLU A 65 -24.01 18.60 15.94
N THR A 66 -24.14 19.07 17.20
CA THR A 66 -24.30 18.19 18.38
C THR A 66 -25.57 18.46 19.19
N ASP A 67 -26.49 19.26 18.65
CA ASP A 67 -27.76 19.64 19.29
C ASP A 67 -27.58 20.17 20.74
N GLY A 68 -26.52 20.97 20.93
CA GLY A 68 -26.19 21.61 22.21
C GLY A 68 -25.40 20.72 23.19
N LEU A 69 -25.05 19.49 22.83
CA LEU A 69 -24.17 18.64 23.63
C LEU A 69 -22.70 19.04 23.47
N ALA A 70 -21.94 18.96 24.54
CA ALA A 70 -20.50 19.22 24.52
C ALA A 70 -19.76 18.02 23.94
N VAL A 71 -18.83 18.27 23.02
CA VAL A 71 -17.94 17.25 22.45
C VAL A 71 -16.63 17.26 23.22
N GLU A 72 -16.22 16.09 23.69
CA GLU A 72 -14.94 15.87 24.35
C GLU A 72 -14.23 14.65 23.74
N TYR A 73 -12.92 14.55 23.93
CA TYR A 73 -12.12 13.43 23.43
C TYR A 73 -11.67 12.56 24.59
N ASP A 74 -11.99 11.26 24.52
CA ASP A 74 -11.53 10.27 25.48
C ASP A 74 -10.21 9.66 24.98
N VAL A 75 -9.11 9.97 25.67
CA VAL A 75 -7.77 9.47 25.33
C VAL A 75 -7.64 7.96 25.58
N ALA A 76 -8.37 7.40 26.55
CA ALA A 76 -8.31 5.98 26.87
C ALA A 76 -9.02 5.13 25.82
N VAL A 77 -10.16 5.62 25.32
CA VAL A 77 -10.95 4.94 24.27
C VAL A 77 -10.49 5.32 22.86
N GLY A 78 -9.82 6.47 22.70
CA GLY A 78 -9.38 6.97 21.41
C GLY A 78 -10.55 7.44 20.52
N SER A 79 -11.59 8.01 21.13
CA SER A 79 -12.78 8.46 20.40
C SER A 79 -13.36 9.75 21.00
N TYR A 80 -14.07 10.51 20.17
CA TYR A 80 -14.89 11.60 20.65
C TYR A 80 -16.16 11.06 21.32
N PHE A 81 -16.65 11.78 22.32
CA PHE A 81 -17.94 11.51 22.92
C PHE A 81 -18.70 12.81 23.12
N VAL A 82 -20.02 12.72 23.09
CA VAL A 82 -20.88 13.83 23.48
C VAL A 82 -21.33 13.66 24.92
N ARG A 83 -21.39 14.78 25.65
CA ARG A 83 -21.98 14.82 26.97
C ARG A 83 -22.85 16.05 27.19
N GLY A 84 -23.84 15.88 28.05
CA GLY A 84 -24.70 16.99 28.47
C GLY A 84 -25.66 16.56 29.57
N LYS A 85 -26.05 17.50 30.42
CA LYS A 85 -27.09 17.31 31.41
C LYS A 85 -28.40 17.83 30.86
N VAL A 86 -29.44 17.02 30.94
CA VAL A 86 -30.74 17.37 30.37
C VAL A 86 -31.83 17.16 31.41
N GLU A 87 -32.63 18.18 31.64
CA GLU A 87 -33.83 18.06 32.46
C GLU A 87 -34.98 17.58 31.58
N LEU A 88 -35.60 16.47 31.97
CA LEU A 88 -36.73 15.87 31.27
C LEU A 88 -37.98 15.96 32.14
N ALA A 89 -39.07 16.43 31.56
CA ALA A 89 -40.38 16.44 32.19
C ALA A 89 -40.88 15.00 32.48
N PRO A 90 -41.91 14.84 33.34
CA PRO A 90 -42.54 13.55 33.58
C PRO A 90 -42.93 12.86 32.26
N LYS A 91 -42.56 11.58 32.10
CA LYS A 91 -42.85 10.78 30.91
C LYS A 91 -42.31 11.35 29.58
N GLU A 92 -41.41 12.33 29.61
CA GLU A 92 -40.84 12.90 28.39
C GLU A 92 -39.78 11.99 27.77
N THR A 93 -39.78 11.93 26.44
CA THR A 93 -38.69 11.38 25.64
C THR A 93 -38.18 12.46 24.70
N LYS A 94 -36.90 12.79 24.79
CA LYS A 94 -36.24 13.76 23.92
C LYS A 94 -35.13 13.09 23.13
N THR A 95 -35.06 13.39 21.83
CA THR A 95 -34.04 12.88 20.92
C THR A 95 -33.05 13.99 20.62
N TYR A 96 -31.77 13.73 20.82
CA TYR A 96 -30.68 14.63 20.45
C TYR A 96 -30.06 14.12 19.14
N LYS A 97 -29.98 14.99 18.14
CA LYS A 97 -29.47 14.62 16.81
C LYS A 97 -28.05 15.13 16.62
N ILE A 98 -27.11 14.22 16.44
CA ILE A 98 -25.73 14.57 16.11
C ILE A 98 -25.55 14.39 14.62
N ARG A 99 -25.27 15.50 13.93
CA ARG A 99 -24.96 15.50 12.50
C ARG A 99 -23.45 15.39 12.32
N ILE A 100 -23.04 14.45 11.49
CA ILE A 100 -21.65 14.18 11.20
C ILE A 100 -21.44 13.98 9.70
N ARG A 101 -20.20 14.13 9.24
CA ARG A 101 -19.79 13.76 7.88
C ARG A 101 -19.73 12.23 7.75
N ASP A 102 -20.29 11.68 6.67
CA ASP A 102 -20.18 10.25 6.38
C ASP A 102 -18.76 9.91 5.90
N LEU A 103 -18.03 9.18 6.73
CA LEU A 103 -16.69 8.65 6.41
C LEU A 103 -16.72 7.17 6.00
N TRP A 104 -17.87 6.51 6.11
CA TRP A 104 -18.00 5.06 5.96
C TRP A 104 -18.54 4.64 4.60
N GLN A 105 -18.91 5.61 3.77
CA GLN A 105 -19.23 5.37 2.37
C GLN A 105 -17.95 5.33 1.54
N ILE A 106 -17.71 4.20 0.87
CA ILE A 106 -16.58 4.06 -0.04
C ILE A 106 -16.86 4.88 -1.31
N ASP A 107 -15.95 5.80 -1.66
CA ASP A 107 -16.10 6.65 -2.84
C ASP A 107 -16.06 5.81 -4.12
N ARG A 108 -17.08 5.96 -4.97
CA ARG A 108 -17.15 5.28 -6.26
C ARG A 108 -16.02 5.68 -7.19
N ASN A 109 -15.53 6.91 -7.12
CA ASN A 109 -14.39 7.35 -7.92
C ASN A 109 -13.12 6.62 -7.52
N GLU A 110 -12.94 6.38 -6.22
CA GLU A 110 -11.82 5.61 -5.69
C GLU A 110 -11.81 4.18 -6.24
N ILE A 111 -12.97 3.51 -6.24
CA ILE A 111 -13.14 2.18 -6.84
C ILE A 111 -12.75 2.19 -8.33
N GLN A 112 -13.16 3.21 -9.09
CA GLN A 112 -12.82 3.31 -10.52
C GLN A 112 -11.33 3.56 -10.74
N GLU A 113 -10.69 4.40 -9.94
CA GLU A 113 -9.24 4.62 -10.04
C GLU A 113 -8.44 3.37 -9.69
N ILE A 114 -8.89 2.58 -8.70
CA ILE A 114 -8.31 1.27 -8.40
C ILE A 114 -8.39 0.34 -9.61
N LYS A 115 -9.56 0.21 -10.24
CA LYS A 115 -9.75 -0.65 -11.44
C LYS A 115 -8.87 -0.20 -12.61
N LYS A 116 -8.87 1.10 -12.90
CA LYS A 116 -8.02 1.70 -13.93
C LYS A 116 -6.53 1.48 -13.66
N GLN A 117 -6.12 1.50 -12.39
CA GLN A 117 -4.74 1.23 -12.04
C GLN A 117 -4.35 -0.24 -12.21
N MET A 118 -5.27 -1.19 -11.99
CA MET A 118 -5.06 -2.59 -12.35
C MET A 118 -4.86 -2.74 -13.87
N ASP A 119 -5.70 -2.09 -14.68
CA ASP A 119 -5.59 -2.10 -16.15
C ASP A 119 -4.23 -1.56 -16.62
N LEU A 120 -3.80 -0.43 -16.07
CA LEU A 120 -2.50 0.17 -16.38
C LEU A 120 -1.32 -0.70 -15.97
N SER A 121 -1.43 -1.41 -14.84
CA SER A 121 -0.38 -2.32 -14.39
C SER A 121 -0.25 -3.54 -15.30
N ILE A 122 -1.36 -4.06 -15.82
CA ILE A 122 -1.39 -5.23 -16.71
C ILE A 122 -0.98 -4.89 -18.13
N SER A 123 -1.38 -3.72 -18.66
CA SER A 123 -1.00 -3.33 -20.03
C SER A 123 0.52 -3.25 -20.21
N ARG A 124 1.23 -2.87 -19.14
CA ARG A 124 2.71 -2.88 -19.08
C ARG A 124 3.32 -4.29 -19.15
N MET A 125 2.52 -5.34 -19.03
CA MET A 125 2.93 -6.74 -18.98
C MET A 125 2.47 -7.55 -20.19
N GLU A 126 1.70 -6.99 -21.13
CA GLU A 126 1.13 -7.67 -22.33
C GLU A 126 2.14 -8.51 -23.12
N ASN A 127 3.40 -8.08 -23.18
CA ASN A 127 4.47 -8.75 -23.93
C ASN A 127 5.47 -9.47 -23.02
N THR A 128 5.06 -9.86 -21.82
CA THR A 128 5.91 -10.54 -20.84
C THR A 128 5.36 -11.91 -20.50
N GLU A 129 6.22 -12.81 -20.02
CA GLU A 129 5.83 -14.13 -19.51
C GLU A 129 4.85 -14.09 -18.32
N TYR A 130 4.64 -12.92 -17.72
CA TYR A 130 3.77 -12.73 -16.55
C TYR A 130 2.33 -12.35 -16.91
N TYR A 131 2.03 -12.09 -18.19
CA TYR A 131 0.74 -11.51 -18.58
C TYR A 131 -0.46 -12.37 -18.17
N ASP A 132 -0.42 -13.66 -18.45
CA ASP A 132 -1.53 -14.58 -18.17
C ASP A 132 -1.80 -14.67 -16.66
N TYR A 133 -0.73 -14.74 -15.85
CA TYR A 133 -0.83 -14.73 -14.38
C TYR A 133 -1.39 -13.41 -13.85
N ALA A 134 -0.99 -12.29 -14.44
CA ALA A 134 -1.48 -10.98 -14.05
C ALA A 134 -2.96 -10.81 -14.39
N MET A 135 -3.42 -11.33 -15.53
CA MET A 135 -4.83 -11.34 -15.93
C MET A 135 -5.71 -12.15 -14.96
N GLU A 136 -5.26 -13.35 -14.56
CA GLU A 136 -5.97 -14.16 -13.57
C GLU A 136 -6.10 -13.42 -12.22
N LYS A 137 -4.98 -12.84 -11.75
CA LYS A 137 -4.94 -12.07 -10.49
C LYS A 137 -5.87 -10.86 -10.54
N LYS A 138 -5.95 -10.17 -11.68
CA LYS A 138 -6.89 -9.06 -11.85
C LYS A 138 -8.32 -9.51 -11.67
N GLY A 139 -8.72 -10.62 -12.30
CA GLY A 139 -10.07 -11.16 -12.13
C GLY A 139 -10.41 -11.38 -10.65
N LYS A 140 -9.48 -11.97 -9.89
CA LYS A 140 -9.63 -12.19 -8.44
C LYS A 140 -9.73 -10.86 -7.66
N LEU A 141 -8.93 -9.85 -7.99
CA LEU A 141 -9.01 -8.54 -7.33
C LEU A 141 -10.33 -7.82 -7.66
N GLU A 142 -10.79 -7.90 -8.90
CA GLU A 142 -12.06 -7.29 -9.32
C GLU A 142 -13.26 -7.95 -8.65
N GLU A 143 -13.26 -9.28 -8.52
CA GLU A 143 -14.29 -10.02 -7.79
C GLU A 143 -14.38 -9.55 -6.33
N ARG A 144 -13.25 -9.51 -5.62
CA ARG A 144 -13.16 -9.03 -4.24
C ARG A 144 -13.62 -7.57 -4.12
N LEU A 145 -13.18 -6.70 -5.03
CA LEU A 145 -13.58 -5.29 -5.04
C LEU A 145 -15.09 -5.10 -5.28
N ASN A 146 -15.66 -5.87 -6.22
CA ASN A 146 -17.09 -5.84 -6.52
C ASN A 146 -17.92 -6.35 -5.33
N PHE A 147 -17.42 -7.36 -4.61
CA PHE A 147 -18.06 -7.85 -3.40
C PHE A 147 -18.14 -6.76 -2.31
N ILE A 148 -17.05 -6.04 -2.05
CA ILE A 148 -17.03 -4.92 -1.09
C ILE A 148 -18.05 -3.85 -1.49
N VAL A 149 -18.09 -3.51 -2.79
CA VAL A 149 -19.04 -2.55 -3.36
C VAL A 149 -20.49 -3.01 -3.13
N GLN A 150 -20.79 -4.28 -3.42
CA GLN A 150 -22.12 -4.85 -3.21
C GLN A 150 -22.52 -4.81 -1.73
N GLN A 151 -21.60 -5.11 -0.83
CA GLN A 151 -21.84 -5.05 0.61
C GLN A 151 -22.12 -3.62 1.10
N GLN A 152 -21.51 -2.59 0.50
CA GLN A 152 -21.84 -1.19 0.79
C GLN A 152 -23.23 -0.80 0.27
N ASP A 153 -23.60 -1.28 -0.92
CA ASP A 153 -24.88 -0.95 -1.54
C ASP A 153 -26.07 -1.58 -0.82
N GLU A 154 -25.92 -2.82 -0.36
CA GLU A 154 -26.97 -3.55 0.38
C GLU A 154 -27.44 -2.80 1.64
N PHE A 155 -26.54 -2.04 2.27
CA PHE A 155 -26.79 -1.33 3.53
C PHE A 155 -26.63 0.19 3.42
N ALA A 156 -26.80 0.75 2.22
CA ALA A 156 -26.65 2.18 1.96
C ALA A 156 -27.57 3.07 2.83
N ASP A 157 -28.75 2.55 3.23
CA ASP A 157 -29.71 3.30 4.05
C ASP A 157 -29.56 3.05 5.57
N ASN A 158 -28.74 2.09 5.98
CA ASN A 158 -28.52 1.76 7.40
C ASN A 158 -27.11 2.15 7.84
N VAL A 159 -27.02 3.27 8.56
CA VAL A 159 -25.77 3.85 9.05
C VAL A 159 -24.96 2.85 9.90
N GLU A 160 -25.59 2.19 10.87
CA GLU A 160 -24.89 1.26 11.76
C GLU A 160 -24.30 0.09 10.98
N LYS A 161 -25.07 -0.47 10.04
CA LYS A 161 -24.59 -1.55 9.15
C LYS A 161 -23.52 -1.06 8.18
N ARG A 162 -23.62 0.16 7.65
CA ARG A 162 -22.59 0.75 6.78
C ARG A 162 -21.27 0.93 7.52
N ILE A 163 -21.31 1.42 8.77
CA ILE A 163 -20.14 1.52 9.64
C ILE A 163 -19.51 0.15 9.85
N ASP A 164 -20.32 -0.86 10.19
CA ASP A 164 -19.84 -2.23 10.38
C ASP A 164 -19.20 -2.80 9.11
N ARG A 165 -19.86 -2.64 7.95
CA ARG A 165 -19.33 -3.11 6.65
C ARG A 165 -18.07 -2.39 6.23
N PHE A 166 -18.01 -1.08 6.44
CA PHE A 166 -16.78 -0.32 6.22
C PHE A 166 -15.64 -0.86 7.06
N ARG A 167 -15.84 -1.02 8.38
CA ARG A 167 -14.81 -1.56 9.28
C ARG A 167 -14.38 -2.97 8.90
N THR A 168 -15.35 -3.81 8.51
CA THR A 168 -15.15 -5.19 8.08
C THR A 168 -14.26 -5.25 6.83
N TYR A 169 -14.46 -4.36 5.85
CA TYR A 169 -13.78 -4.44 4.54
C TYR A 169 -12.74 -3.34 4.26
N ALA A 170 -12.51 -2.40 5.17
CA ALA A 170 -11.55 -1.31 4.96
C ALA A 170 -10.13 -1.83 4.68
N SER A 171 -9.68 -2.82 5.45
CA SER A 171 -8.32 -3.37 5.28
C SER A 171 -8.16 -4.14 3.96
N GLU A 172 -9.26 -4.75 3.50
CA GLU A 172 -9.32 -5.48 2.23
C GLU A 172 -9.22 -4.51 1.05
N LEU A 173 -9.95 -3.39 1.12
CA LEU A 173 -9.89 -2.33 0.11
C LEU A 173 -8.46 -1.77 -0.02
N ASP A 174 -7.81 -1.50 1.11
CA ASP A 174 -6.41 -1.04 1.12
C ASP A 174 -5.45 -2.08 0.54
N GLN A 175 -5.68 -3.37 0.83
CA GLN A 175 -4.88 -4.45 0.27
C GLN A 175 -5.05 -4.54 -1.25
N ILE A 176 -6.27 -4.47 -1.77
CA ILE A 176 -6.57 -4.44 -3.21
C ILE A 176 -5.88 -3.23 -3.86
N ARG A 177 -5.96 -2.05 -3.24
CA ARG A 177 -5.28 -0.84 -3.72
C ARG A 177 -3.78 -1.03 -3.80
N ASN A 178 -3.15 -1.58 -2.75
CA ASN A 178 -1.71 -1.83 -2.72
C ASN A 178 -1.27 -2.90 -3.75
N GLN A 179 -2.07 -3.97 -3.91
CA GLN A 179 -1.82 -5.00 -4.91
C GLN A 179 -1.95 -4.45 -6.33
N SER A 180 -2.88 -3.51 -6.57
CA SER A 180 -3.10 -2.90 -7.89
C SER A 180 -1.87 -2.20 -8.46
N VAL A 181 -1.01 -1.64 -7.60
CA VAL A 181 0.21 -0.90 -7.97
C VAL A 181 1.49 -1.73 -7.86
N SER A 182 1.40 -2.95 -7.32
CA SER A 182 2.57 -3.75 -6.96
C SER A 182 3.09 -4.56 -8.13
N VAL A 183 4.22 -4.15 -8.70
CA VAL A 183 4.92 -4.94 -9.74
C VAL A 183 5.28 -6.34 -9.24
N LYS A 184 5.64 -6.47 -7.94
CA LYS A 184 5.93 -7.77 -7.32
C LYS A 184 4.69 -8.67 -7.35
N TYR A 185 3.52 -8.15 -7.00
CA TYR A 185 2.28 -8.91 -6.96
C TYR A 185 1.91 -9.47 -8.34
N TRP A 186 1.97 -8.62 -9.37
CA TRP A 186 1.62 -9.00 -10.74
C TRP A 186 2.58 -10.00 -11.37
N ARG A 187 3.88 -9.93 -11.04
CA ARG A 187 4.89 -10.86 -11.54
C ARG A 187 5.00 -12.17 -10.77
N ALA A 188 4.50 -12.20 -9.53
CA ALA A 188 4.46 -13.44 -8.79
C ALA A 188 3.59 -14.44 -9.56
N LYS A 189 3.99 -15.71 -9.58
CA LYS A 189 3.10 -16.76 -10.06
C LYS A 189 1.83 -16.76 -9.20
N PRO A 190 0.66 -17.12 -9.74
CA PRO A 190 -0.48 -17.44 -8.92
C PRO A 190 -0.01 -18.49 -7.91
N ASP A 191 -0.31 -18.30 -6.64
CA ASP A 191 -0.16 -19.41 -5.71
C ASP A 191 -1.01 -20.54 -6.28
N ASP A 192 -0.42 -21.74 -6.46
CA ASP A 192 -1.23 -22.94 -6.58
C ASP A 192 -2.04 -22.94 -5.30
N VAL A 193 -3.31 -22.53 -5.37
CA VAL A 193 -4.23 -22.58 -4.24
C VAL A 193 -4.43 -24.06 -3.99
N ASP A 194 -3.52 -24.63 -3.22
CA ASP A 194 -3.57 -26.00 -2.78
C ASP A 194 -4.89 -26.12 -2.01
N GLU A 195 -5.65 -27.18 -2.24
CA GLU A 195 -6.86 -27.47 -1.46
C GLU A 195 -6.51 -27.59 0.05
N ASN A 196 -5.24 -27.80 0.38
CA ASN A 196 -4.67 -27.68 1.74
C ASN A 196 -4.58 -26.24 2.29
N SER A 197 -4.98 -25.23 1.52
CA SER A 197 -5.04 -23.83 1.96
C SER A 197 -6.31 -23.50 2.74
N LEU A 198 -7.20 -24.46 2.99
CA LEU A 198 -8.38 -24.26 3.82
C LEU A 198 -8.20 -24.92 5.19
N VAL A 199 -8.47 -24.15 6.24
CA VAL A 199 -8.56 -24.60 7.62
C VAL A 199 -10.02 -24.62 8.03
N THR A 200 -10.45 -25.74 8.60
CA THR A 200 -11.78 -25.85 9.21
C THR A 200 -11.76 -25.26 10.62
N TYR A 201 -12.52 -24.19 10.81
CA TYR A 201 -12.82 -23.62 12.11
C TYR A 201 -14.17 -24.12 12.61
N ILE A 202 -14.14 -24.84 13.73
CA ILE A 202 -15.34 -25.50 14.28
C ILE A 202 -16.03 -24.55 15.24
N VAL A 203 -17.28 -24.20 14.94
CA VAL A 203 -18.17 -23.45 15.81
C VAL A 203 -19.19 -24.42 16.40
N GLU A 204 -19.14 -24.61 17.72
CA GLU A 204 -20.14 -25.38 18.45
C GLU A 204 -21.08 -24.45 19.20
N VAL A 205 -22.37 -24.68 19.02
CA VAL A 205 -23.43 -23.92 19.70
C VAL A 205 -24.35 -24.92 20.39
N ASP A 206 -24.59 -24.72 21.68
CA ASP A 206 -25.48 -25.56 22.46
C ASP A 206 -26.54 -24.74 23.21
N ASN A 207 -27.74 -25.33 23.32
CA ASN A 207 -28.76 -24.87 24.26
C ASN A 207 -28.67 -25.74 25.54
N PRO A 208 -28.05 -25.24 26.63
CA PRO A 208 -27.89 -26.01 27.86
C PRO A 208 -29.18 -26.13 28.68
N THR A 209 -30.31 -25.57 28.23
CA THR A 209 -31.58 -25.63 28.96
C THR A 209 -32.42 -26.83 28.55
N ASP A 210 -33.00 -27.52 29.53
CA ASP A 210 -33.77 -28.76 29.33
C ASP A 210 -35.28 -28.52 29.10
N SER A 211 -35.74 -27.28 29.22
CA SER A 211 -37.19 -26.99 29.32
C SER A 211 -37.70 -25.82 28.48
N VAL A 212 -36.84 -25.00 27.87
CA VAL A 212 -37.27 -23.82 27.11
C VAL A 212 -36.57 -23.79 25.75
N ILE A 213 -37.34 -23.60 24.68
CA ILE A 213 -36.77 -23.19 23.38
C ILE A 213 -36.13 -21.84 23.63
N LYS A 214 -34.80 -21.78 23.57
CA LYS A 214 -34.09 -20.50 23.76
C LYS A 214 -34.45 -19.63 22.56
N THR A 215 -35.23 -18.59 22.81
CA THR A 215 -35.63 -17.60 21.82
C THR A 215 -34.37 -16.94 21.27
N THR A 216 -34.12 -17.08 19.96
CA THR A 216 -33.17 -16.33 19.12
C THR A 216 -31.98 -15.75 19.90
N GLU A 217 -30.99 -16.58 20.23
CA GLU A 217 -29.74 -16.05 20.79
C GLU A 217 -28.78 -15.67 19.66
N GLU A 218 -28.25 -14.46 19.74
CA GLU A 218 -27.17 -13.99 18.87
C GLU A 218 -25.87 -14.69 19.32
N HIS A 219 -25.43 -15.70 18.58
CA HIS A 219 -24.20 -16.42 18.89
C HIS A 219 -23.00 -15.70 18.29
N ARG A 220 -22.11 -15.19 19.15
CA ARG A 220 -20.90 -14.46 18.73
C ARG A 220 -19.65 -15.32 18.96
N HIS A 221 -18.92 -15.58 17.88
CA HIS A 221 -17.69 -16.36 17.91
C HIS A 221 -16.53 -15.56 17.34
N TYR A 222 -15.60 -15.14 18.21
CA TYR A 222 -14.43 -14.37 17.81
C TYR A 222 -13.42 -15.25 17.08
N LEU A 223 -12.98 -14.76 15.93
CA LEU A 223 -11.93 -15.38 15.14
C LEU A 223 -10.56 -14.93 15.67
N PRO A 224 -9.49 -15.71 15.41
CA PRO A 224 -8.13 -15.24 15.69
C PRO A 224 -7.86 -13.89 15.00
N VAL A 225 -7.05 -13.03 15.62
CA VAL A 225 -6.76 -11.65 15.15
C VAL A 225 -6.24 -11.58 13.72
N GLU A 226 -5.60 -12.64 13.24
CA GLU A 226 -5.05 -12.75 11.89
C GLU A 226 -6.14 -13.01 10.83
N VAL A 227 -7.30 -13.52 11.25
CA VAL A 227 -8.40 -13.86 10.36
C VAL A 227 -9.24 -12.63 10.10
N LYS A 228 -9.36 -12.32 8.81
CA LYS A 228 -10.13 -11.22 8.30
C LYS A 228 -11.31 -11.75 7.49
N PRO A 229 -12.32 -10.91 7.19
CA PRO A 229 -13.50 -11.33 6.46
C PRO A 229 -13.20 -11.94 5.09
N GLU A 230 -12.21 -11.41 4.38
CA GLU A 230 -11.75 -11.92 3.08
C GLU A 230 -11.15 -13.33 3.15
N HIS A 231 -10.73 -13.77 4.33
CA HIS A 231 -10.18 -15.12 4.55
C HIS A 231 -11.29 -16.15 4.77
N ILE A 232 -12.56 -15.76 4.91
CA ILE A 232 -13.65 -16.71 5.16
C ILE A 232 -14.24 -17.16 3.82
N VAL A 233 -14.05 -18.44 3.51
CA VAL A 233 -14.50 -19.05 2.25
C VAL A 233 -15.92 -19.59 2.36
N GLU A 234 -16.26 -20.23 3.48
CA GLU A 234 -17.61 -20.71 3.75
C GLU A 234 -18.07 -20.32 5.16
N SER A 235 -19.04 -19.41 5.26
CA SER A 235 -19.54 -18.94 6.55
C SER A 235 -20.73 -19.74 7.10
N ARG A 236 -21.28 -20.71 6.37
CA ARG A 236 -22.41 -21.58 6.80
C ARG A 236 -23.60 -20.82 7.42
N GLY A 237 -23.89 -19.65 6.86
CA GLY A 237 -25.00 -18.77 7.29
C GLY A 237 -24.67 -17.89 8.50
N PHE A 238 -23.41 -17.84 8.93
CA PHE A 238 -22.93 -16.78 9.81
C PHE A 238 -22.66 -15.51 9.00
N GLU A 239 -23.02 -14.39 9.58
CA GLU A 239 -22.58 -13.07 9.15
C GLU A 239 -21.21 -12.78 9.79
N VAL A 240 -20.31 -12.18 9.03
CA VAL A 240 -19.00 -11.74 9.53
C VAL A 240 -19.12 -10.29 9.92
N ARG A 241 -18.69 -9.96 11.14
CA ARG A 241 -18.65 -8.59 11.66
C ARG A 241 -17.28 -8.29 12.26
N TYR A 242 -17.00 -7.01 12.54
CA TYR A 242 -15.73 -6.58 13.10
C TYR A 242 -15.91 -5.81 14.40
N ASP A 243 -15.27 -6.26 15.47
CA ASP A 243 -15.22 -5.52 16.73
C ASP A 243 -14.04 -4.54 16.69
N ALA A 244 -14.37 -3.26 16.52
CA ALA A 244 -13.41 -2.17 16.46
C ALA A 244 -12.58 -1.99 17.74
N ASN A 245 -13.09 -2.40 18.91
CA ASN A 245 -12.38 -2.25 20.18
C ASN A 245 -11.38 -3.40 20.40
N ARG A 246 -11.73 -4.60 19.94
CA ARG A 246 -10.87 -5.79 20.01
C ARG A 246 -9.95 -5.95 18.80
N GLU A 247 -10.23 -5.19 17.74
CA GLU A 247 -9.60 -5.29 16.44
C GLU A 247 -9.69 -6.71 15.85
N GLN A 248 -10.84 -7.36 16.05
CA GLN A 248 -11.06 -8.77 15.74
C GLN A 248 -12.35 -8.98 14.95
N SER A 249 -12.27 -9.82 13.93
CA SER A 249 -13.44 -10.34 13.23
C SER A 249 -14.18 -11.35 14.12
N TYR A 250 -15.50 -11.39 14.02
CA TYR A 250 -16.31 -12.40 14.68
C TYR A 250 -17.46 -12.87 13.78
N LEU A 251 -17.84 -14.13 13.97
CA LEU A 251 -18.99 -14.73 13.32
C LEU A 251 -20.21 -14.50 14.19
N VAL A 252 -21.31 -14.09 13.57
CA VAL A 252 -22.60 -13.91 14.23
C VAL A 252 -23.70 -14.64 13.49
N LYS A 253 -24.56 -15.33 14.24
CA LYS A 253 -25.75 -15.98 13.70
C LYS A 253 -26.87 -15.94 14.72
N GLU A 254 -28.04 -15.58 14.24
CA GLU A 254 -29.30 -15.68 15.00
C GLU A 254 -29.98 -16.99 14.60
N GLU A 255 -30.23 -17.86 15.58
CA GLU A 255 -30.95 -19.10 15.35
C GLU A 255 -31.68 -19.60 16.59
N GLU A 256 -32.69 -20.44 16.36
CA GLU A 256 -33.42 -21.12 17.42
C GLU A 256 -32.84 -22.52 17.64
N LEU A 257 -32.62 -22.85 18.91
CA LEU A 257 -32.14 -24.16 19.36
C LEU A 257 -33.15 -24.81 20.31
N ARG A 258 -33.50 -26.05 20.02
CA ARG A 258 -34.35 -26.87 20.89
C ARG A 258 -33.64 -27.16 22.22
N PRO A 259 -34.38 -27.48 23.30
CA PRO A 259 -33.79 -27.89 24.57
C PRO A 259 -32.76 -29.02 24.38
N GLY A 260 -31.54 -28.83 24.90
CA GLY A 260 -30.44 -29.79 24.77
C GLY A 260 -29.85 -29.95 23.36
N GLU A 261 -30.29 -29.17 22.37
CA GLU A 261 -29.76 -29.25 21.00
C GLU A 261 -28.33 -28.71 20.93
N LYS A 262 -27.47 -29.46 20.24
CA LYS A 262 -26.10 -29.07 19.92
C LYS A 262 -25.95 -29.04 18.40
N LYS A 263 -25.50 -27.90 17.87
CA LYS A 263 -25.14 -27.77 16.46
C LYS A 263 -23.65 -27.50 16.35
N ARG A 264 -23.05 -28.13 15.33
CA ARG A 264 -21.66 -27.93 14.97
C ARG A 264 -21.60 -27.42 13.54
N TYR A 265 -20.86 -26.34 13.35
CA TYR A 265 -20.63 -25.71 12.06
C TYR A 265 -19.15 -25.77 11.73
N ASP A 266 -18.84 -26.28 10.55
CA ASP A 266 -17.50 -26.32 10.01
C ASP A 266 -17.36 -25.12 9.06
N ILE A 267 -16.67 -24.08 9.54
CA ILE A 267 -16.41 -22.84 8.80
C ILE A 267 -15.08 -22.99 8.08
N SER A 268 -15.07 -22.85 6.75
CA SER A 268 -13.83 -22.92 5.97
C SER A 268 -13.17 -21.55 5.90
N ILE A 269 -11.94 -21.47 6.38
CA ILE A 269 -11.13 -20.25 6.40
C ILE A 269 -9.87 -20.51 5.58
N GLN A 270 -9.49 -19.58 4.71
CA GLN A 270 -8.19 -19.59 4.06
C GLN A 270 -7.09 -19.57 5.13
N ASN A 271 -6.08 -20.42 4.94
CA ASN A 271 -4.98 -20.58 5.86
C ASN A 271 -4.10 -19.34 5.83
N VAL A 272 -4.29 -18.49 6.83
CA VAL A 272 -3.55 -17.24 7.02
C VAL A 272 -2.34 -17.41 7.92
N TRP A 273 -2.13 -18.61 8.46
CA TRP A 273 -1.08 -18.92 9.43
C TRP A 273 0.12 -19.61 8.77
N LEU A 274 0.49 -19.11 7.59
CA LEU A 274 1.69 -19.54 6.87
C LEU A 274 2.43 -18.32 6.31
N ILE A 275 3.75 -18.36 6.38
CA ILE A 275 4.60 -17.45 5.61
C ILE A 275 4.74 -18.05 4.22
N PRO A 276 4.33 -17.35 3.16
CA PRO A 276 4.41 -17.87 1.80
C PRO A 276 5.84 -18.26 1.44
N GLN A 277 6.00 -19.45 0.83
CA GLN A 277 7.32 -19.95 0.43
C GLN A 277 8.04 -18.97 -0.51
N VAL A 278 7.28 -18.31 -1.38
CA VAL A 278 7.81 -17.28 -2.29
C VAL A 278 8.48 -16.12 -1.55
N ASP A 279 7.97 -15.73 -0.37
CA ASP A 279 8.56 -14.65 0.41
C ASP A 279 9.84 -15.09 1.12
N ILE A 280 9.89 -16.33 1.59
CA ILE A 280 11.11 -16.96 2.12
C ILE A 280 12.19 -17.03 1.03
N ASP A 281 11.82 -17.53 -0.15
CA ASP A 281 12.74 -17.66 -1.30
C ASP A 281 13.24 -16.29 -1.77
N ASN A 282 12.38 -15.27 -1.78
CA ASN A 282 12.77 -13.90 -2.11
C ASN A 282 13.85 -13.36 -1.15
N LEU A 283 13.72 -13.60 0.16
CA LEU A 283 14.75 -13.19 1.12
C LEU A 283 16.04 -13.99 0.93
N LYS A 284 15.96 -15.31 0.69
CA LYS A 284 17.14 -16.15 0.38
C LYS A 284 17.88 -15.62 -0.85
N ASP A 285 17.16 -15.26 -1.91
CA ASP A 285 17.72 -14.75 -3.15
C ASP A 285 18.33 -13.35 -3.02
N ARG A 286 17.65 -12.42 -2.33
CA ARG A 286 18.19 -11.10 -2.02
C ARG A 286 19.48 -11.23 -1.22
N THR A 287 19.47 -12.05 -0.18
CA THR A 287 20.64 -12.36 0.67
C THR A 287 21.81 -12.85 -0.17
N ARG A 288 21.59 -13.84 -1.04
CA ARG A 288 22.63 -14.40 -1.93
C ARG A 288 23.20 -13.34 -2.88
N LYS A 289 22.34 -12.53 -3.50
CA LYS A 289 22.74 -11.49 -4.46
C LYS A 289 23.58 -10.40 -3.78
N VAL A 290 23.15 -9.92 -2.62
CA VAL A 290 23.86 -8.87 -1.87
C VAL A 290 25.19 -9.40 -1.33
N TYR A 291 25.19 -10.60 -0.74
CA TYR A 291 26.41 -11.22 -0.22
C TYR A 291 27.50 -11.37 -1.29
N LYS A 292 27.14 -11.81 -2.52
CA LYS A 292 28.09 -11.94 -3.64
C LYS A 292 28.80 -10.63 -3.98
N LEU A 293 28.17 -9.48 -3.72
CA LEU A 293 28.77 -8.15 -3.90
C LEU A 293 29.65 -7.74 -2.72
N LEU A 294 29.43 -8.33 -1.54
CA LEU A 294 30.16 -8.05 -0.29
C LEU A 294 31.32 -9.01 -0.02
N GLU A 295 31.34 -10.20 -0.62
CA GLU A 295 32.29 -11.28 -0.29
C GLU A 295 33.77 -10.89 -0.47
N LYS A 296 34.05 -9.86 -1.27
CA LYS A 296 35.41 -9.35 -1.54
C LYS A 296 35.69 -8.00 -0.86
N THR A 297 34.85 -7.60 0.08
CA THR A 297 34.92 -6.29 0.73
C THR A 297 35.39 -6.41 2.18
N VAL A 298 35.70 -5.27 2.81
CA VAL A 298 36.08 -5.22 4.23
C VAL A 298 34.94 -5.63 5.17
N TYR A 299 33.71 -5.73 4.67
CA TYR A 299 32.53 -6.08 5.46
C TYR A 299 32.18 -7.57 5.39
N VAL A 300 33.05 -8.42 4.81
CA VAL A 300 32.76 -9.85 4.61
C VAL A 300 32.42 -10.58 5.90
N ASP A 301 33.06 -10.25 7.03
CA ASP A 301 32.78 -10.91 8.30
C ASP A 301 31.41 -10.54 8.86
N SER A 302 31.03 -9.25 8.79
CA SER A 302 29.69 -8.78 9.15
C SER A 302 28.64 -9.38 8.21
N ALA A 303 28.94 -9.45 6.92
CA ALA A 303 28.06 -10.08 5.93
C ALA A 303 27.87 -11.58 6.22
N ASN A 304 28.93 -12.31 6.57
CA ASN A 304 28.86 -13.73 6.96
C ASN A 304 27.97 -13.94 8.19
N TYR A 305 28.09 -13.07 9.21
CA TYR A 305 27.24 -13.14 10.40
C TYR A 305 25.76 -12.97 10.04
N LEU A 306 25.43 -11.95 9.25
CA LEU A 306 24.05 -11.68 8.81
C LEU A 306 23.51 -12.82 7.94
N VAL A 307 24.27 -13.30 6.96
CA VAL A 307 23.85 -14.43 6.10
C VAL A 307 23.56 -15.68 6.92
N LYS A 308 24.41 -16.01 7.90
CA LYS A 308 24.16 -17.16 8.79
C LYS A 308 22.89 -16.97 9.61
N SER A 309 22.69 -15.78 10.17
CA SER A 309 21.52 -15.40 10.94
C SER A 309 20.22 -15.50 10.12
N ILE A 310 20.21 -14.93 8.92
CA ILE A 310 19.08 -14.98 7.97
C ILE A 310 18.77 -16.44 7.63
N LYS A 311 19.78 -17.20 7.20
CA LYS A 311 19.60 -18.60 6.82
C LYS A 311 18.98 -19.43 7.95
N GLN A 312 19.52 -19.31 9.17
CA GLN A 312 19.00 -20.04 10.32
C GLN A 312 17.53 -19.71 10.57
N LYS A 313 17.15 -18.43 10.56
CA LYS A 313 15.75 -18.02 10.80
C LYS A 313 14.80 -18.57 9.74
N LEU A 314 15.19 -18.49 8.47
CA LEU A 314 14.37 -18.98 7.35
C LEU A 314 14.23 -20.50 7.37
N ASP A 315 15.33 -21.22 7.63
CA ASP A 315 15.32 -22.69 7.72
C ASP A 315 14.44 -23.16 8.92
N GLU A 316 14.47 -22.45 10.06
CA GLU A 316 13.60 -22.74 11.20
C GLU A 316 12.11 -22.50 10.89
N ILE A 317 11.79 -21.47 10.10
CA ILE A 317 10.41 -21.19 9.68
C ILE A 317 9.90 -22.32 8.78
N GLU A 318 10.67 -22.70 7.77
CA GLU A 318 10.31 -23.80 6.86
C GLU A 318 10.11 -25.11 7.61
N ALA A 319 11.04 -25.47 8.50
CA ALA A 319 10.92 -26.67 9.33
C ALA A 319 9.66 -26.63 10.20
N SER A 320 9.39 -25.49 10.86
CA SER A 320 8.22 -25.33 11.71
C SER A 320 6.89 -25.41 10.94
N GLN A 321 6.86 -24.96 9.68
CA GLN A 321 5.66 -24.98 8.81
C GLN A 321 5.42 -26.36 8.17
N ALA A 322 6.47 -27.17 8.00
CA ALA A 322 6.37 -28.52 7.43
C ALA A 322 5.86 -29.58 8.42
N GLU A 323 5.82 -29.27 9.72
CA GLU A 323 5.34 -30.18 10.75
C GLU A 323 3.79 -30.20 10.78
N ASP A 324 3.21 -31.40 10.65
CA ASP A 324 1.76 -31.63 10.82
C ASP A 324 1.36 -31.51 12.30
N LYS A 325 0.49 -30.55 12.62
CA LYS A 325 0.14 -30.15 13.98
C LYS A 325 -1.34 -29.75 14.12
N PRO A 326 -1.89 -29.71 15.34
CA PRO A 326 -3.18 -29.10 15.58
C PRO A 326 -3.19 -27.60 15.25
N ILE A 327 -4.33 -27.08 14.81
CA ILE A 327 -4.46 -25.69 14.34
C ILE A 327 -4.04 -24.66 15.40
N GLN A 328 -4.35 -24.88 16.67
CA GLN A 328 -3.97 -23.96 17.75
C GLN A 328 -2.45 -23.85 17.87
N LYS A 329 -1.73 -24.96 17.62
CA LYS A 329 -0.26 -24.97 17.61
C LYS A 329 0.28 -24.31 16.35
N HIS A 330 -0.33 -24.53 15.18
CA HIS A 330 0.01 -23.79 13.95
C HIS A 330 -0.13 -22.28 14.13
N ILE A 331 -1.21 -21.79 14.73
CA ILE A 331 -1.42 -20.35 15.01
C ILE A 331 -0.30 -19.81 15.91
N SER A 332 0.02 -20.53 16.98
CA SER A 332 1.10 -20.12 17.90
C SER A 332 2.46 -20.09 17.20
N ASP A 333 2.77 -21.09 16.39
CA ASP A 333 4.03 -21.19 15.67
C ASP A 333 4.12 -20.10 14.59
N PHE A 334 3.02 -19.81 13.89
CA PHE A 334 2.94 -18.70 12.92
C PHE A 334 3.30 -17.35 13.55
N ARG A 335 2.81 -17.05 14.76
CA ARG A 335 3.15 -15.78 15.45
C ARG A 335 4.65 -15.66 15.73
N VAL A 336 5.25 -16.75 16.23
CA VAL A 336 6.70 -16.83 16.48
C VAL A 336 7.48 -16.72 15.16
N ASN A 337 7.02 -17.41 14.12
CA ASN A 337 7.65 -17.41 12.81
C ASN A 337 7.52 -16.05 12.11
N SER A 338 6.41 -15.35 12.29
CA SER A 338 6.21 -13.98 11.78
C SER A 338 7.23 -13.02 12.38
N GLU A 339 7.50 -13.13 13.68
CA GLU A 339 8.56 -12.34 14.33
C GLU A 339 9.95 -12.72 13.82
N LYS A 340 10.23 -14.02 13.63
CA LYS A 340 11.49 -14.50 13.04
C LYS A 340 11.67 -14.00 11.61
N PHE A 341 10.62 -14.03 10.80
CA PHE A 341 10.64 -13.57 9.41
C PHE A 341 10.96 -12.09 9.34
N LYS A 342 10.29 -11.27 10.16
CA LYS A 342 10.58 -9.84 10.26
C LYS A 342 12.05 -9.58 10.64
N LYS A 343 12.60 -10.32 11.60
CA LYS A 343 14.03 -10.20 11.95
C LYS A 343 14.95 -10.62 10.79
N ALA A 344 14.55 -11.58 9.96
CA ALA A 344 15.30 -11.93 8.75
C ALA A 344 15.22 -10.81 7.70
N GLU A 345 14.09 -10.13 7.55
CA GLU A 345 13.97 -8.93 6.71
C GLU A 345 14.88 -7.81 7.18
N ASP A 346 14.91 -7.54 8.49
CA ASP A 346 15.78 -6.54 9.10
C ASP A 346 17.27 -6.87 8.89
N ASP A 347 17.65 -8.15 9.04
CA ASP A 347 19.02 -8.61 8.77
C ASP A 347 19.40 -8.46 7.27
N VAL A 348 18.46 -8.72 6.35
CA VAL A 348 18.66 -8.50 4.90
C VAL A 348 18.87 -7.01 4.62
N LYS A 349 18.08 -6.15 5.27
CA LYS A 349 18.25 -4.70 5.14
C LYS A 349 19.60 -4.24 5.66
N ALA A 350 20.03 -4.74 6.82
CA ALA A 350 21.37 -4.44 7.34
C ALA A 350 22.48 -4.91 6.37
N LEU A 351 22.28 -6.05 5.70
CA LEU A 351 23.19 -6.54 4.67
C LEU A 351 23.22 -5.61 3.44
N GLU A 352 22.07 -5.08 3.03
CA GLU A 352 21.96 -4.07 1.96
C GLU A 352 22.63 -2.74 2.35
N ASP A 353 22.52 -2.31 3.61
CA ASP A 353 23.19 -1.12 4.14
C ASP A 353 24.73 -1.26 4.10
N LEU A 354 25.26 -2.45 4.39
CA LEU A 354 26.69 -2.73 4.22
C LEU A 354 27.13 -2.55 2.76
N LEU A 355 26.30 -2.97 1.80
CA LEU A 355 26.59 -2.80 0.38
C LEU A 355 26.57 -1.33 -0.03
N GLU A 356 25.66 -0.54 0.53
CA GLU A 356 25.62 0.91 0.31
C GLU A 356 26.89 1.59 0.83
N ALA A 357 27.36 1.23 2.03
CA ALA A 357 28.62 1.73 2.57
C ALA A 357 29.84 1.38 1.69
N VAL A 358 29.85 0.20 1.05
CA VAL A 358 30.88 -0.16 0.06
C VAL A 358 30.82 0.76 -1.16
N ARG A 359 29.62 1.03 -1.68
CA ARG A 359 29.43 1.90 -2.85
C ARG A 359 29.90 3.33 -2.57
N GLU A 360 29.52 3.89 -1.43
CA GLU A 360 29.99 5.22 -1.02
C GLU A 360 31.52 5.30 -0.91
N ASN A 361 32.15 4.29 -0.30
CA ASN A 361 33.61 4.25 -0.16
C ASN A 361 34.32 4.15 -1.52
N LEU A 362 33.76 3.39 -2.47
CA LEU A 362 34.26 3.31 -3.84
C LEU A 362 34.14 4.66 -4.57
N GLU A 363 33.01 5.36 -4.42
CA GLU A 363 32.81 6.68 -5.02
C GLU A 363 33.76 7.72 -4.43
N ARG A 364 33.90 7.77 -3.11
CA ARG A 364 34.87 8.66 -2.43
C ARG A 364 36.31 8.35 -2.84
N SER A 365 36.68 7.07 -2.99
CA SER A 365 38.00 6.65 -3.46
C SER A 365 38.25 7.05 -4.92
N ARG A 366 37.26 6.88 -5.81
CA ARG A 366 37.33 7.36 -7.21
C ARG A 366 37.47 8.88 -7.27
N LEU A 367 36.68 9.62 -6.51
CA LEU A 367 36.77 11.09 -6.42
C LEU A 367 38.14 11.53 -5.88
N LYS A 368 38.68 10.86 -4.86
CA LYS A 368 40.02 11.12 -4.32
C LYS A 368 41.11 10.83 -5.34
N ASN A 369 40.99 9.74 -6.11
CA ASN A 369 41.93 9.42 -7.19
C ASN A 369 41.85 10.42 -8.35
N VAL A 370 40.66 10.92 -8.69
CA VAL A 370 40.48 12.00 -9.68
C VAL A 370 41.06 13.31 -9.16
N LEU A 371 40.78 13.70 -7.90
CA LEU A 371 41.35 14.89 -7.27
C LEU A 371 42.87 14.81 -7.16
N ASN A 372 43.43 13.65 -6.83
CA ASN A 372 44.87 13.45 -6.81
C ASN A 372 45.48 13.54 -8.23
N LYS A 373 44.82 12.98 -9.25
CA LYS A 373 45.23 13.18 -10.65
C LYS A 373 45.16 14.65 -11.06
N ILE A 374 44.13 15.39 -10.64
CA ILE A 374 44.00 16.84 -10.90
C ILE A 374 45.08 17.63 -10.16
N LYS A 375 45.44 17.25 -8.93
CA LYS A 375 46.57 17.87 -8.20
C LYS A 375 47.91 17.59 -8.90
N GLN A 376 48.13 16.38 -9.42
CA GLN A 376 49.31 16.07 -10.23
C GLN A 376 49.32 16.84 -11.56
N LEU A 377 48.14 17.18 -12.12
CA LEU A 377 48.03 18.11 -13.24
C LEU A 377 48.24 19.57 -12.82
N ALA A 378 48.03 19.94 -11.55
CA ALA A 378 48.35 21.28 -11.05
C ALA A 378 49.87 21.53 -10.96
N ASP A 379 50.68 20.47 -10.84
CA ASP A 379 52.15 20.54 -11.01
C ASP A 379 52.58 20.81 -12.46
N ILE A 380 51.65 20.77 -13.43
CA ILE A 380 51.88 21.32 -14.77
C ILE A 380 52.13 22.83 -14.71
N LYS A 381 51.72 23.54 -13.65
CA LYS A 381 52.06 24.95 -13.47
C LYS A 381 53.58 25.17 -13.41
N ASN A 382 54.32 24.26 -12.78
CA ASN A 382 55.79 24.32 -12.71
C ASN A 382 56.44 23.94 -14.05
N ILE A 383 55.82 23.02 -14.80
CA ILE A 383 56.25 22.66 -16.16
C ILE A 383 55.95 23.80 -17.16
N ALA A 384 54.82 24.48 -16.99
CA ALA A 384 54.43 25.64 -17.81
C ALA A 384 55.29 26.87 -17.51
N GLU A 385 55.68 27.11 -16.25
CA GLU A 385 56.64 28.16 -15.89
C GLU A 385 58.06 27.85 -16.39
N ALA A 386 58.45 26.57 -16.45
CA ALA A 386 59.75 26.14 -16.99
C ALA A 386 59.81 26.17 -18.54
N ILE A 387 58.70 25.94 -19.24
CA ILE A 387 58.62 25.94 -20.71
C ILE A 387 58.28 27.32 -21.29
N PHE A 388 57.41 28.09 -20.63
CA PHE A 388 56.90 29.37 -21.12
C PHE A 388 57.43 30.58 -20.34
N GLY A 389 58.71 30.54 -19.93
CA GLY A 389 59.36 31.65 -19.22
C GLY A 389 58.98 33.01 -19.82
N THR A 390 58.15 33.75 -19.07
CA THR A 390 57.42 34.99 -19.39
C THR A 390 56.07 34.86 -20.12
N LYS A 391 55.08 35.62 -19.62
CA LYS A 391 53.70 35.69 -20.13
C LYS A 391 53.69 35.81 -21.66
N PRO A 392 52.95 34.96 -22.40
CA PRO A 392 52.93 35.01 -23.85
C PRO A 392 52.40 36.36 -24.31
N THR A 393 53.16 37.04 -25.17
CA THR A 393 52.71 38.29 -25.80
C THR A 393 51.42 38.03 -26.59
N PRO A 394 50.54 39.03 -26.75
CA PRO A 394 49.22 38.85 -27.39
C PRO A 394 49.30 38.17 -28.77
N ASN A 395 50.41 38.37 -29.48
CA ASN A 395 50.66 37.79 -30.79
C ASN A 395 50.91 36.27 -30.75
N THR A 396 51.50 35.75 -29.66
CA THR A 396 51.72 34.31 -29.44
C THR A 396 50.42 33.61 -29.01
N ALA A 397 49.60 34.28 -28.19
CA ALA A 397 48.29 33.75 -27.80
C ALA A 397 47.36 33.57 -29.01
N TRP A 398 47.31 34.54 -29.93
CA TRP A 398 46.54 34.41 -31.17
C TRP A 398 47.05 33.30 -32.10
N LYS A 399 48.37 33.08 -32.18
CA LYS A 399 48.94 31.95 -32.94
C LYS A 399 48.58 30.59 -32.33
N ILE A 400 48.52 30.49 -31.00
CA ILE A 400 48.09 29.28 -30.30
C ILE A 400 46.61 29.01 -30.54
N ILE A 401 45.76 30.04 -30.42
CA ILE A 401 44.31 29.93 -30.70
C ILE A 401 44.09 29.48 -32.15
N ALA A 402 44.77 30.10 -33.13
CA ALA A 402 44.68 29.71 -34.52
C ALA A 402 45.13 28.25 -34.75
N GLY A 403 46.21 27.81 -34.08
CA GLY A 403 46.67 26.42 -34.13
C GLY A 403 45.64 25.42 -33.61
N ILE A 404 44.99 25.73 -32.48
CA ILE A 404 43.93 24.87 -31.91
C ILE A 404 42.73 24.80 -32.85
N VAL A 405 42.30 25.92 -33.43
CA VAL A 405 41.17 25.94 -34.38
C VAL A 405 41.46 25.10 -35.63
N ILE A 406 42.67 25.21 -36.19
CA ILE A 406 43.09 24.39 -37.34
C ILE A 406 43.11 22.92 -36.99
N PHE A 407 43.64 22.57 -35.81
CA PHE A 407 43.71 21.18 -35.34
C PHE A 407 42.32 20.58 -35.15
N VAL A 408 41.39 21.30 -34.52
CA VAL A 408 40.00 20.86 -34.34
C VAL A 408 39.28 20.73 -35.69
N GLY A 409 39.54 21.64 -36.63
CA GLY A 409 39.04 21.54 -38.00
C GLY A 409 39.52 20.28 -38.72
N LEU A 410 40.81 19.96 -38.63
CA LEU A 410 41.36 18.73 -39.21
C LEU A 410 40.81 17.47 -38.54
N TYR A 411 40.69 17.48 -37.20
CA TYR A 411 40.16 16.35 -36.45
C TYR A 411 38.71 16.04 -36.82
N THR A 412 37.87 17.07 -36.94
CA THR A 412 36.46 16.92 -37.35
C THR A 412 36.33 16.42 -38.79
N ILE A 413 37.19 16.88 -39.71
CA ILE A 413 37.25 16.37 -41.09
C ILE A 413 37.62 14.88 -41.14
N ILE A 414 38.61 14.45 -40.35
CA ILE A 414 39.02 13.03 -40.27
C ILE A 414 37.87 12.19 -39.71
N HIS A 415 37.23 12.65 -38.64
CA HIS A 415 36.09 11.95 -38.03
C HIS A 415 34.90 11.84 -39.00
N PHE A 416 34.63 12.89 -39.77
CA PHE A 416 33.59 12.90 -40.80
C PHE A 416 33.90 11.91 -41.93
N MET A 417 35.16 11.84 -42.40
CA MET A 417 35.57 10.86 -43.41
C MET A 417 35.45 9.41 -42.91
N LEU A 418 35.83 9.13 -41.66
CA LEU A 418 35.68 7.80 -41.05
C LEU A 418 34.20 7.39 -40.94
N TRP A 419 33.33 8.33 -40.56
CA TRP A 419 31.88 8.10 -40.50
C TRP A 419 31.25 7.89 -41.90
N ALA A 420 31.66 8.68 -42.89
CA ALA A 420 31.21 8.54 -44.28
C ALA A 420 31.64 7.20 -44.92
N LYS A 421 32.78 6.64 -44.50
CA LYS A 421 33.24 5.33 -44.96
C LYS A 421 32.40 4.21 -44.34
N ARG A 422 32.17 4.24 -43.01
CA ARG A 422 31.32 3.25 -42.31
C ARG A 422 29.87 3.22 -42.80
N SER A 423 29.29 4.36 -43.18
CA SER A 423 27.90 4.41 -43.66
C SER A 423 27.70 3.83 -45.07
N LYS A 424 28.76 3.69 -45.87
CA LYS A 424 28.70 2.99 -47.17
C LYS A 424 28.75 1.48 -47.01
N ASP A 425 29.54 0.96 -46.06
CA ASP A 425 29.67 -0.47 -45.82
C ASP A 425 28.34 -1.09 -45.30
N VAL A 426 27.63 -0.38 -44.41
CA VAL A 426 26.30 -0.81 -43.89
C VAL A 426 25.22 -0.90 -44.97
N LYS A 427 25.29 -0.05 -46.02
CA LYS A 427 24.34 -0.14 -47.15
C LYS A 427 24.64 -1.31 -48.09
N ILE A 428 25.87 -1.80 -48.14
CA ILE A 428 26.26 -2.91 -49.03
C ILE A 428 25.94 -4.26 -48.37
N GLU A 429 26.04 -4.37 -47.04
CA GLU A 429 25.58 -5.56 -46.29
C GLU A 429 24.05 -5.73 -46.38
N ASN A 430 23.27 -4.68 -46.07
CA ASN A 430 21.80 -4.77 -46.14
C ASN A 430 21.26 -5.12 -47.55
N VAL A 431 21.92 -4.69 -48.62
CA VAL A 431 21.53 -5.00 -50.00
C VAL A 431 21.94 -6.42 -50.43
N LYS A 432 22.95 -7.01 -49.77
CA LYS A 432 23.31 -8.42 -49.99
C LYS A 432 22.37 -9.35 -49.23
N ASP A 433 22.02 -9.01 -47.99
CA ASP A 433 21.11 -9.81 -47.18
C ASP A 433 19.69 -9.87 -47.80
N GLU A 434 19.19 -8.74 -48.34
CA GLU A 434 17.90 -8.71 -49.07
C GLU A 434 17.91 -9.48 -50.40
N ARG A 435 19.08 -9.71 -51.01
CA ARG A 435 19.20 -10.52 -52.23
C ARG A 435 19.30 -12.01 -51.90
N GLU A 436 19.98 -12.38 -50.82
CA GLU A 436 20.08 -13.77 -50.38
C GLU A 436 18.77 -14.32 -49.77
N GLU A 437 17.89 -13.46 -49.23
CA GLU A 437 16.53 -13.87 -48.84
C GLU A 437 15.59 -14.08 -50.03
N LYS A 438 15.72 -13.28 -51.10
CA LYS A 438 14.88 -13.43 -52.31
C LYS A 438 15.23 -14.62 -53.20
N ASP A 439 16.43 -15.15 -53.09
CA ASP A 439 16.84 -16.37 -53.81
C ASP A 439 16.50 -17.66 -53.02
N LYS A 440 15.84 -17.55 -51.86
CA LYS A 440 15.43 -18.67 -51.00
C LYS A 440 13.91 -18.88 -50.89
N GLU A 441 13.10 -18.03 -51.51
CA GLU A 441 11.67 -18.25 -51.81
C GLU A 441 11.51 -18.71 -53.26
#